data_AF-A0A6J4LN04-F1
#
_entry.id   AF-A0A6J4LN04-F1
#
_cell.length_a   1.000
_cell.length_b   1.000
_cell.length_c   1.000
_cell.angle_alpha   90.00
_cell.angle_beta   90.00
_cell.angle_gamma   90.00
#
_symmetry.space_group_name_H-M   'P 1'
#
loop_
_entity.id
_entity.type
_entity.pdbx_description
1 polymer ?
#
loop_
_entity_poly.entity_id
_entity_poly.type
_entity_poly.pdbx_seq_one_letter_code
_entity_poly.pdbx_strand_id
1 'polypeptide(L)'
;RIEQHNQRIDAVLLIGGDGVVPFHRLQNPSQDADKAIYSDNPYGSDGGSEHVPDHVVARIPDGGADGGELLLALLQRSIDYHEGWLVTHGPDSGMAIPMLRRLVANARAKAPVAGWGASADAWREPSEEIYSELGSQQPLLYYPPDPGDLRIAPADVDWSSGRILYFNLHGLPGGPNWYGQISGAAPDEPLPVALTPPDVDELNPGTICVTEACYGAEIMGRSPGDAMALRFLERGSLAFVGCTATAYGAIRLPLGGADILVQQIFQNLRRGQPIGRAMLLARDWMARITLEQQGYLDPDDAKTLLSFVLLGDPWASPYVKPATESKIELPAITPVVATRMPVGATAVTPATLDIARKLVAKLAPQFGRATFVAAGQGRPDRAPKGAGGTLVFSAATDLATRDGRRGPQIARITIAHGIAKKVLLSR
;
A
#
# COMPACT_ATOMS: atom_id res chain seq x y z
N ARG A 1 -2.64 1.38 -33.99
CA ARG A 1 -3.24 2.73 -34.25
C ARG A 1 -2.58 3.84 -33.41
N ILE A 2 -2.16 3.58 -32.17
CA ILE A 2 -1.38 4.56 -31.34
C ILE A 2 0.08 4.67 -31.82
N GLU A 3 0.72 3.55 -32.16
CA GLU A 3 2.09 3.50 -32.71
C GLU A 3 2.27 4.29 -34.02
N GLN A 4 1.19 4.46 -34.80
CA GLN A 4 1.22 5.15 -36.10
C GLN A 4 1.37 6.67 -35.97
N HIS A 5 1.20 7.23 -34.76
CA HIS A 5 1.28 8.67 -34.52
C HIS A 5 2.43 9.10 -33.60
N ASN A 6 3.34 8.20 -33.23
CA ASN A 6 4.43 8.47 -32.26
C ASN A 6 3.91 9.06 -30.93
N GLN A 7 2.66 8.73 -30.57
CA GLN A 7 2.01 9.16 -29.35
C GLN A 7 2.23 8.10 -28.27
N ARG A 8 2.56 8.56 -27.06
CA ARG A 8 2.84 7.71 -25.90
C ARG A 8 1.58 7.51 -25.07
N ILE A 9 1.36 6.30 -24.58
CA ILE A 9 0.34 6.02 -23.55
C ILE A 9 0.94 6.45 -22.22
N ASP A 10 0.24 7.33 -21.48
CA ASP A 10 0.68 7.75 -20.14
C ASP A 10 -0.05 6.97 -19.04
N ALA A 11 -1.32 6.63 -19.27
CA ALA A 11 -2.18 5.95 -18.31
C ALA A 11 -3.23 5.07 -18.99
N VAL A 12 -3.60 3.99 -18.31
CA VAL A 12 -4.73 3.12 -18.60
C VAL A 12 -5.75 3.28 -17.47
N LEU A 13 -6.91 3.85 -17.79
CA LEU A 13 -8.01 4.05 -16.84
C LEU A 13 -9.11 3.02 -17.11
N LEU A 14 -9.31 2.11 -16.15
CA LEU A 14 -10.35 1.09 -16.20
C LEU A 14 -11.64 1.66 -15.61
N ILE A 15 -12.77 1.50 -16.31
CA ILE A 15 -14.07 2.02 -15.89
C ILE A 15 -14.98 0.83 -15.58
N GLY A 16 -15.39 0.71 -14.31
CA GLY A 16 -16.25 -0.35 -13.80
C GLY A 16 -15.55 -1.29 -12.82
N GLY A 17 -16.34 -2.15 -12.18
CA GLY A 17 -15.87 -3.18 -11.27
C GLY A 17 -15.43 -4.44 -11.98
N ASP A 18 -15.17 -5.48 -11.20
CA ASP A 18 -14.64 -6.77 -11.68
C ASP A 18 -15.60 -7.50 -12.64
N GLY A 19 -16.91 -7.29 -12.51
CA GLY A 19 -17.90 -7.88 -13.41
C GLY A 19 -17.89 -7.29 -14.83
N VAL A 20 -17.33 -6.09 -15.01
CA VAL A 20 -17.27 -5.38 -16.29
C VAL A 20 -15.87 -5.47 -16.88
N VAL A 21 -14.86 -5.06 -16.09
CA VAL A 21 -13.44 -5.16 -16.43
C VAL A 21 -12.77 -5.99 -15.35
N PRO A 22 -12.60 -7.31 -15.54
CA PRO A 22 -12.10 -8.19 -14.49
C PRO A 22 -10.69 -7.81 -14.05
N PHE A 23 -10.40 -7.90 -12.75
CA PHE A 23 -9.01 -7.94 -12.29
C PHE A 23 -8.27 -9.12 -12.93
N HIS A 24 -6.98 -9.00 -13.18
CA HIS A 24 -6.20 -10.20 -13.44
C HIS A 24 -6.12 -11.05 -12.17
N ARG A 25 -6.33 -12.37 -12.31
CA ARG A 25 -6.15 -13.35 -11.22
C ARG A 25 -4.76 -13.96 -11.33
N LEU A 26 -3.78 -13.33 -10.69
CA LEU A 26 -2.39 -13.73 -10.75
C LEU A 26 -2.08 -14.78 -9.69
N GLN A 27 -1.04 -15.59 -9.94
CA GLN A 27 -0.55 -16.54 -8.96
C GLN A 27 -0.01 -15.78 -7.75
N ASN A 28 -0.37 -16.21 -6.54
CA ASN A 28 0.23 -15.69 -5.32
C ASN A 28 1.68 -16.19 -5.21
N PRO A 29 2.69 -15.31 -5.28
CA PRO A 29 4.07 -15.74 -5.11
C PRO A 29 4.37 -16.11 -3.66
N SER A 30 3.68 -15.51 -2.70
CA SER A 30 3.85 -15.80 -1.27
C SER A 30 3.12 -17.09 -0.87
N GLN A 31 3.57 -17.69 0.23
CA GLN A 31 3.03 -18.96 0.76
C GLN A 31 2.11 -18.66 1.94
N ASP A 32 1.01 -17.96 1.68
CA ASP A 32 -0.06 -17.67 2.63
C ASP A 32 -1.42 -18.13 2.10
N ALA A 33 -2.50 -17.73 2.77
CA ALA A 33 -3.85 -18.24 2.50
C ALA A 33 -4.49 -17.66 1.23
N ASP A 34 -3.89 -16.63 0.61
CA ASP A 34 -4.46 -16.02 -0.58
C ASP A 34 -4.35 -16.95 -1.79
N LYS A 35 -5.49 -17.26 -2.41
CA LYS A 35 -5.56 -18.18 -3.55
C LYS A 35 -5.08 -17.55 -4.85
N ALA A 36 -5.26 -16.24 -4.98
CA ALA A 36 -4.87 -15.45 -6.14
C ALA A 36 -4.61 -14.01 -5.70
N ILE A 37 -3.84 -13.29 -6.51
CA ILE A 37 -3.68 -11.84 -6.39
C ILE A 37 -4.54 -11.17 -7.46
N TYR A 38 -5.44 -10.30 -7.03
CA TYR A 38 -6.27 -9.51 -7.93
C TYR A 38 -5.54 -8.21 -8.26
N SER A 39 -5.12 -8.06 -9.52
CA SER A 39 -4.27 -6.95 -9.95
C SER A 39 -4.77 -6.33 -11.23
N ASP A 40 -4.58 -5.01 -11.35
CA ASP A 40 -4.78 -4.28 -12.60
C ASP A 40 -3.46 -4.06 -13.36
N ASN A 41 -2.30 -4.35 -12.75
CA ASN A 41 -1.00 -4.08 -13.37
C ASN A 41 -0.86 -4.64 -14.79
N PRO A 42 -1.33 -5.87 -15.12
CA PRO A 42 -1.17 -6.40 -16.46
C PRO A 42 -1.83 -5.57 -17.57
N TYR A 43 -2.85 -4.76 -17.26
CA TYR A 43 -3.46 -3.85 -18.23
C TYR A 43 -2.52 -2.72 -18.68
N GLY A 44 -1.49 -2.41 -17.90
CA GLY A 44 -0.47 -1.40 -18.20
C GLY A 44 0.91 -1.98 -18.51
N SER A 45 1.01 -3.29 -18.77
CA SER A 45 2.27 -3.96 -19.10
C SER A 45 2.32 -4.31 -20.60
N ASP A 46 3.08 -3.56 -21.40
CA ASP A 46 3.17 -3.69 -22.86
C ASP A 46 4.07 -4.87 -23.30
N GLY A 47 4.01 -5.99 -22.58
CA GLY A 47 4.95 -7.11 -22.69
C GLY A 47 6.14 -7.03 -21.72
N GLY A 48 6.16 -6.01 -20.85
CA GLY A 48 7.05 -5.91 -19.68
C GLY A 48 6.63 -6.83 -18.52
N SER A 49 6.98 -6.43 -17.28
CA SER A 49 6.64 -7.20 -16.08
C SER A 49 5.35 -6.68 -15.43
N GLU A 50 4.45 -7.59 -15.04
CA GLU A 50 3.28 -7.25 -14.22
C GLU A 50 3.63 -6.72 -12.81
N HIS A 51 4.88 -6.86 -12.37
CA HIS A 51 5.36 -6.30 -11.09
C HIS A 51 5.66 -4.80 -11.20
N VAL A 52 5.99 -4.34 -12.42
CA VAL A 52 6.33 -2.95 -12.72
C VAL A 52 5.68 -2.63 -14.06
N PRO A 53 4.42 -2.18 -14.08
CA PRO A 53 3.74 -1.83 -15.32
C PRO A 53 4.50 -0.72 -16.04
N ASP A 54 4.37 -0.65 -17.37
CA ASP A 54 4.98 0.37 -18.21
C ASP A 54 4.21 1.70 -18.12
N HIS A 55 2.90 1.59 -17.88
CA HIS A 55 1.96 2.71 -17.80
C HIS A 55 1.34 2.84 -16.42
N VAL A 56 0.86 4.05 -16.11
CA VAL A 56 0.00 4.23 -14.94
C VAL A 56 -1.28 3.41 -15.15
N VAL A 57 -1.70 2.65 -14.14
CA VAL A 57 -2.98 1.93 -14.18
C VAL A 57 -3.82 2.35 -12.99
N ALA A 58 -5.07 2.73 -13.25
CA ALA A 58 -6.06 3.06 -12.23
C ALA A 58 -7.44 2.55 -12.64
N ARG A 59 -8.31 2.39 -11.66
CA ARG A 59 -9.69 1.91 -11.86
C ARG A 59 -10.69 2.84 -11.21
N ILE A 60 -11.71 3.29 -11.93
CA ILE A 60 -12.91 3.91 -11.37
C ILE A 60 -13.94 2.79 -11.13
N PRO A 61 -14.13 2.32 -9.88
CA PRO A 61 -15.00 1.18 -9.59
C PRO A 61 -16.49 1.55 -9.70
N ASP A 62 -17.32 0.55 -9.96
CA ASP A 62 -18.77 0.70 -10.15
C ASP A 62 -19.61 0.69 -8.87
N GLY A 63 -19.00 0.63 -7.68
CA GLY A 63 -19.73 0.57 -6.41
C GLY A 63 -20.42 -0.76 -6.11
N GLY A 64 -20.24 -1.76 -6.98
CA GLY A 64 -20.86 -3.08 -6.84
C GLY A 64 -22.33 -3.07 -7.25
N ALA A 65 -23.23 -3.18 -6.28
CA ALA A 65 -24.67 -3.36 -6.51
C ALA A 65 -25.47 -2.05 -6.50
N ASP A 66 -24.82 -0.88 -6.49
CA ASP A 66 -25.47 0.44 -6.40
C ASP A 66 -26.01 0.97 -7.76
N GLY A 67 -25.93 0.17 -8.82
CA GLY A 67 -26.39 0.57 -10.16
C GLY A 67 -25.48 1.59 -10.87
N GLY A 68 -24.24 1.78 -10.39
CA GLY A 68 -23.26 2.70 -10.97
C GLY A 68 -23.32 4.11 -10.39
N GLU A 69 -24.03 4.33 -9.28
CA GLU A 69 -24.11 5.64 -8.63
C GLU A 69 -22.73 6.13 -8.17
N LEU A 70 -21.93 5.27 -7.53
CA LEU A 70 -20.57 5.59 -7.13
C LEU A 70 -19.69 5.93 -8.35
N LEU A 71 -19.82 5.17 -9.44
CA LEU A 71 -19.07 5.40 -10.67
C LEU A 71 -19.30 6.82 -11.20
N LEU A 72 -20.58 7.20 -11.34
CA LEU A 72 -20.98 8.50 -11.86
C LEU A 72 -20.54 9.62 -10.91
N ALA A 73 -20.66 9.43 -9.59
CA ALA A 73 -20.18 10.38 -8.60
C ALA A 73 -18.66 10.56 -8.66
N LEU A 74 -17.89 9.49 -8.89
CA LEU A 74 -16.44 9.57 -9.09
C LEU A 74 -16.07 10.32 -10.36
N LEU A 75 -16.75 10.04 -11.48
CA LEU A 75 -16.52 10.75 -12.75
C LEU A 75 -16.85 12.24 -12.62
N GLN A 76 -17.98 12.59 -12.00
CA GLN A 76 -18.35 13.99 -11.78
C GLN A 76 -17.32 14.69 -10.88
N ARG A 77 -16.88 14.06 -9.78
CA ARG A 77 -15.85 14.65 -8.90
C ARG A 77 -14.51 14.82 -9.60
N SER A 78 -14.11 13.90 -10.48
CA SER A 78 -12.94 14.07 -11.34
C SER A 78 -13.08 15.29 -12.23
N ILE A 79 -14.22 15.45 -12.90
CA ILE A 79 -14.51 16.64 -13.73
C ILE A 79 -14.39 17.90 -12.87
N ASP A 80 -15.11 17.98 -11.75
CA ASP A 80 -15.14 19.16 -10.88
C ASP A 80 -13.74 19.50 -10.35
N TYR A 81 -12.94 18.49 -9.97
CA TYR A 81 -11.56 18.68 -9.52
C TYR A 81 -10.69 19.28 -10.62
N HIS A 82 -10.71 18.71 -11.83
CA HIS A 82 -9.88 19.20 -12.94
C HIS A 82 -10.35 20.55 -13.49
N GLU A 83 -11.66 20.82 -13.50
CA GLU A 83 -12.22 22.14 -13.81
C GLU A 83 -11.87 23.18 -12.74
N GLY A 84 -11.90 22.82 -11.46
CA GLY A 84 -11.48 23.69 -10.37
C GLY A 84 -10.03 24.18 -10.54
N TRP A 85 -9.12 23.31 -10.99
CA TRP A 85 -7.74 23.68 -11.37
C TRP A 85 -7.63 24.54 -12.64
N LEU A 86 -8.63 24.51 -13.51
CA LEU A 86 -8.73 25.38 -14.68
C LEU A 86 -9.31 26.76 -14.31
N VAL A 87 -10.16 26.84 -13.29
CA VAL A 87 -10.79 28.09 -12.82
C VAL A 87 -9.89 28.89 -11.87
N THR A 88 -8.96 28.26 -11.13
CA THR A 88 -7.91 28.98 -10.38
C THR A 88 -6.86 29.59 -11.31
N HIS A 89 -7.27 30.47 -12.22
CA HIS A 89 -6.43 31.56 -12.68
C HIS A 89 -6.23 32.47 -11.48
N GLY A 90 -5.12 32.29 -10.75
CA GLY A 90 -4.63 33.36 -9.88
C GLY A 90 -4.59 34.65 -10.71
N PRO A 91 -4.93 35.82 -10.13
CA PRO A 91 -5.00 37.05 -10.90
C PRO A 91 -3.69 37.20 -11.67
N ASP A 92 -3.80 37.45 -12.98
CA ASP A 92 -2.69 37.87 -13.82
C ASP A 92 -2.15 39.19 -13.26
N SER A 93 -1.34 39.10 -12.21
CA SER A 93 -0.53 40.20 -11.73
C SER A 93 0.57 40.38 -12.76
N GLY A 94 0.40 41.42 -13.57
CA GLY A 94 1.27 41.77 -14.68
C GLY A 94 2.75 41.81 -14.34
N MET A 95 3.57 41.64 -15.39
CA MET A 95 5.03 41.82 -15.40
C MET A 95 5.85 40.95 -14.42
N ALA A 96 5.80 39.63 -14.57
CA ALA A 96 6.84 38.75 -14.03
C ALA A 96 7.71 38.16 -15.16
N ILE A 97 8.99 38.54 -15.19
CA ILE A 97 9.99 38.04 -16.14
C ILE A 97 10.10 36.50 -16.01
N PRO A 98 10.02 35.72 -17.12
CA PRO A 98 9.97 34.24 -17.08
C PRO A 98 11.09 33.57 -16.27
N MET A 99 12.27 34.20 -16.25
CA MET A 99 13.45 33.72 -15.51
C MET A 99 13.28 33.82 -13.99
N LEU A 100 12.60 34.87 -13.50
CA LEU A 100 12.35 35.08 -12.08
C LEU A 100 11.26 34.12 -11.56
N ARG A 101 10.27 33.78 -12.40
CA ARG A 101 9.25 32.74 -12.10
C ARG A 101 9.88 31.38 -11.81
N ARG A 102 10.93 30.98 -12.54
CA ARG A 102 11.68 29.73 -12.30
C ARG A 102 12.46 29.74 -10.99
N LEU A 103 13.07 30.86 -10.64
CA LEU A 103 13.81 31.01 -9.37
C LEU A 103 12.86 30.98 -8.16
N VAL A 104 11.70 31.61 -8.26
CA VAL A 104 10.68 31.62 -7.19
C VAL A 104 9.94 30.28 -7.08
N ALA A 105 9.72 29.57 -8.19
CA ALA A 105 9.10 28.23 -8.18
C ALA A 105 9.98 27.17 -7.49
N ASN A 106 11.31 27.28 -7.62
CA ASN A 106 12.25 26.39 -6.92
C ASN A 106 12.48 26.79 -5.45
N ALA A 107 12.17 28.03 -5.08
CA ALA A 107 12.36 28.57 -3.73
C ALA A 107 11.10 28.52 -2.84
N ARG A 108 9.92 28.19 -3.40
CA ARG A 108 8.76 27.87 -2.57
C ARG A 108 9.03 26.55 -1.85
N ALA A 109 9.45 26.64 -0.60
CA ALA A 109 9.31 25.52 0.34
C ALA A 109 7.90 24.96 0.15
N LYS A 110 7.80 23.67 -0.17
CA LYS A 110 6.51 23.02 -0.39
C LYS A 110 5.73 23.17 0.91
N ALA A 111 4.63 23.91 0.86
CA ALA A 111 3.79 24.11 2.03
C ALA A 111 3.44 22.73 2.62
N PRO A 112 3.40 22.58 3.95
CA PRO A 112 2.99 21.33 4.57
C PRO A 112 1.62 20.94 4.02
N VAL A 113 1.47 19.69 3.60
CA VAL A 113 0.16 19.20 3.18
C VAL A 113 -0.69 18.98 4.41
N ALA A 114 -1.93 19.48 4.35
CA ALA A 114 -2.95 19.11 5.29
C ALA A 114 -3.23 17.61 5.09
N GLY A 115 -2.89 16.79 6.07
CA GLY A 115 -3.09 15.35 6.02
C GLY A 115 -3.02 14.79 7.43
N TRP A 116 -3.60 13.64 7.63
CA TRP A 116 -3.53 12.92 8.90
C TRP A 116 -3.50 11.43 8.65
N GLY A 117 -3.14 10.66 9.66
CA GLY A 117 -3.15 9.21 9.54
C GLY A 117 -3.34 8.51 10.85
N ALA A 118 -3.56 7.20 10.75
CA ALA A 118 -3.68 6.31 11.89
C ALA A 118 -2.87 5.03 11.66
N SER A 119 -2.25 4.53 12.72
CA SER A 119 -1.52 3.25 12.72
C SER A 119 -1.91 2.40 13.92
N ALA A 120 -1.73 1.08 13.82
CA ALA A 120 -1.72 0.24 15.01
C ALA A 120 -0.52 0.62 15.89
N ASP A 121 -0.72 0.72 17.21
CA ASP A 121 0.38 1.06 18.14
C ASP A 121 1.58 0.09 18.03
N ALA A 122 1.30 -1.19 17.73
CA ALA A 122 2.32 -2.20 17.47
C ALA A 122 3.27 -1.89 16.29
N TRP A 123 2.90 -0.97 15.39
CA TRP A 123 3.67 -0.59 14.21
C TRP A 123 4.08 0.89 14.22
N ARG A 124 4.08 1.51 15.41
CA ARG A 124 4.44 2.91 15.62
C ARG A 124 5.70 3.35 14.86
N GLU A 125 6.82 2.66 15.08
CA GLU A 125 8.13 3.02 14.51
C GLU A 125 8.13 3.06 12.97
N PRO A 126 7.76 1.98 12.24
CA PRO A 126 7.71 2.04 10.78
C PRO A 126 6.66 3.02 10.24
N SER A 127 5.50 3.14 10.89
CA SER A 127 4.47 4.07 10.43
C SER A 127 4.85 5.55 10.60
N GLU A 128 5.60 5.90 11.66
CA GLU A 128 6.17 7.25 11.85
C GLU A 128 7.16 7.61 10.75
N GLU A 129 8.06 6.70 10.41
CA GLU A 129 9.04 6.89 9.33
C GLU A 129 8.35 7.20 8.00
N ILE A 130 7.32 6.41 7.65
CA ILE A 130 6.52 6.60 6.43
C ILE A 130 5.75 7.93 6.48
N TYR A 131 5.00 8.18 7.55
CA TYR A 131 4.13 9.33 7.68
C TYR A 131 4.91 10.66 7.67
N SER A 132 6.15 10.67 8.17
CA SER A 132 7.03 11.84 8.13
C SER A 132 7.28 12.37 6.71
N GLU A 133 7.22 11.50 5.68
CA GLU A 133 7.42 11.89 4.28
C GLU A 133 6.32 12.81 3.75
N LEU A 134 5.13 12.81 4.36
CA LEU A 134 4.04 13.71 3.99
C LEU A 134 4.35 15.17 4.35
N GLY A 135 5.20 15.39 5.35
CA GLY A 135 5.45 16.71 5.94
C GLY A 135 4.21 17.29 6.64
N SER A 136 3.25 16.45 7.03
CA SER A 136 2.06 16.89 7.78
C SER A 136 2.46 17.47 9.13
N GLN A 137 1.71 18.48 9.57
CA GLN A 137 1.83 19.07 10.91
C GLN A 137 0.97 18.35 11.95
N GLN A 138 0.00 17.54 11.52
CA GLN A 138 -0.81 16.74 12.43
C GLN A 138 -0.04 15.47 12.82
N PRO A 139 -0.03 15.08 14.11
CA PRO A 139 0.63 13.85 14.53
C PRO A 139 -0.08 12.62 13.92
N LEU A 140 0.68 11.55 13.74
CA LEU A 140 0.11 10.24 13.45
C LEU A 140 -0.68 9.76 14.69
N LEU A 141 -1.89 9.25 14.48
CA LEU A 141 -2.70 8.67 15.55
C LEU A 141 -2.36 7.19 15.72
N TYR A 142 -2.45 6.66 16.94
CA TYR A 142 -2.13 5.26 17.23
C TYR A 142 -3.32 4.57 17.88
N TYR A 143 -3.61 3.36 17.41
CA TYR A 143 -4.78 2.60 17.85
C TYR A 143 -4.43 1.22 18.42
N PRO A 144 -5.04 0.86 19.56
CA PRO A 144 -5.85 1.74 20.41
C PRO A 144 -4.98 2.79 21.13
N PRO A 145 -5.48 4.01 21.40
CA PRO A 145 -4.83 4.93 22.33
C PRO A 145 -4.87 4.37 23.76
N ASP A 146 -3.76 4.52 24.48
CA ASP A 146 -3.57 4.07 25.87
C ASP A 146 -4.27 5.02 26.86
N PRO A 147 -5.10 4.54 27.80
CA PRO A 147 -6.11 3.49 27.67
C PRO A 147 -7.51 4.09 27.83
N GLY A 148 -8.35 4.05 26.78
CA GLY A 148 -9.78 4.40 26.92
C GLY A 148 -10.54 4.52 25.61
N ASP A 149 -9.96 5.23 24.64
CA ASP A 149 -10.55 5.34 23.30
C ASP A 149 -10.12 4.15 22.46
N LEU A 150 -11.07 3.52 21.77
CA LEU A 150 -10.79 2.30 21.00
C LEU A 150 -10.95 2.53 19.49
N ARG A 151 -11.62 3.60 19.12
CA ARG A 151 -12.04 3.97 17.75
C ARG A 151 -11.59 5.39 17.44
N ILE A 152 -11.32 5.66 16.17
CA ILE A 152 -11.18 7.03 15.67
C ILE A 152 -12.54 7.71 15.83
N ALA A 153 -12.65 8.70 16.72
CA ALA A 153 -13.87 9.49 16.79
C ALA A 153 -13.83 10.57 15.70
N PRO A 154 -14.96 10.88 15.03
CA PRO A 154 -15.03 12.01 14.10
C PRO A 154 -14.63 13.36 14.70
N ALA A 155 -14.68 13.50 16.03
CA ALA A 155 -14.22 14.70 16.74
C ALA A 155 -12.68 14.79 16.85
N ASP A 156 -11.96 13.66 16.71
CA ASP A 156 -10.50 13.60 16.85
C ASP A 156 -9.78 14.09 15.58
N VAL A 157 -10.50 14.09 14.45
CA VAL A 157 -9.93 14.34 13.12
C VAL A 157 -10.87 15.18 12.26
N ASP A 158 -10.33 16.22 11.64
CA ASP A 158 -11.05 16.96 10.62
C ASP A 158 -10.88 16.28 9.26
N TRP A 159 -11.81 15.37 8.94
CA TRP A 159 -11.93 14.66 7.66
C TRP A 159 -11.95 15.62 6.45
N SER A 160 -12.52 16.81 6.61
CA SER A 160 -12.68 17.79 5.55
C SER A 160 -11.41 18.60 5.24
N SER A 161 -10.42 18.57 6.13
CA SER A 161 -9.14 19.27 5.96
C SER A 161 -8.06 18.44 5.27
N GLY A 162 -8.15 17.10 5.36
CA GLY A 162 -7.11 16.18 4.90
C GLY A 162 -7.05 16.03 3.38
N ARG A 163 -5.96 16.45 2.75
CA ARG A 163 -5.63 16.17 1.33
C ARG A 163 -4.98 14.81 1.14
N ILE A 164 -4.27 14.31 2.15
CA ILE A 164 -3.73 12.95 2.18
C ILE A 164 -4.14 12.29 3.49
N LEU A 165 -4.73 11.10 3.40
CA LEU A 165 -5.04 10.24 4.53
C LEU A 165 -4.19 8.96 4.47
N TYR A 166 -3.63 8.56 5.60
CA TYR A 166 -2.75 7.39 5.71
C TYR A 166 -3.23 6.40 6.77
N PHE A 167 -3.32 5.12 6.44
CA PHE A 167 -3.77 4.09 7.39
C PHE A 167 -2.88 2.84 7.37
N ASN A 168 -2.20 2.57 8.47
CA ASN A 168 -1.45 1.32 8.69
C ASN A 168 -2.11 0.56 9.85
N LEU A 169 -3.28 -0.02 9.54
CA LEU A 169 -4.14 -0.75 10.46
C LEU A 169 -4.35 -2.17 9.94
N HIS A 170 -4.88 -3.06 10.78
CA HIS A 170 -5.26 -4.40 10.35
C HIS A 170 -6.48 -4.37 9.45
N GLY A 171 -6.49 -5.19 8.42
CA GLY A 171 -7.69 -5.53 7.66
C GLY A 171 -7.92 -7.04 7.61
N LEU A 172 -9.18 -7.45 7.44
CA LEU A 172 -9.56 -8.86 7.37
C LEU A 172 -10.24 -9.17 6.03
N PRO A 173 -10.04 -10.37 5.45
CA PRO A 173 -10.73 -10.76 4.22
C PRO A 173 -12.23 -10.82 4.46
N GLY A 174 -13.04 -10.20 3.59
CA GLY A 174 -14.49 -10.11 3.82
C GLY A 174 -14.89 -9.23 5.02
N GLY A 175 -13.92 -8.54 5.64
CA GLY A 175 -14.12 -7.64 6.77
C GLY A 175 -14.50 -6.23 6.32
N PRO A 176 -15.41 -5.53 7.02
CA PRO A 176 -15.72 -4.13 6.74
C PRO A 176 -14.84 -3.15 7.51
N ASN A 177 -14.29 -3.59 8.65
CA ASN A 177 -13.63 -2.73 9.63
C ASN A 177 -12.10 -2.84 9.52
N TRP A 178 -11.43 -1.79 10.00
CA TRP A 178 -10.01 -1.80 10.28
C TRP A 178 -9.75 -1.79 11.78
N TYR A 179 -8.65 -2.44 12.19
CA TYR A 179 -8.37 -2.72 13.59
C TYR A 179 -7.00 -2.19 14.03
N GLY A 180 -6.94 -1.69 15.25
CA GLY A 180 -5.68 -1.35 15.92
C GLY A 180 -5.03 -2.59 16.56
N GLN A 181 -3.83 -2.42 17.10
CA GLN A 181 -3.15 -3.46 17.88
C GLN A 181 -2.22 -2.81 18.90
N ILE A 182 -2.36 -3.21 20.17
CA ILE A 182 -1.50 -2.74 21.27
C ILE A 182 -0.08 -3.27 21.08
N SER A 183 0.94 -2.42 21.29
CA SER A 183 2.33 -2.88 21.31
C SER A 183 2.57 -3.88 22.43
N GLY A 184 3.15 -5.03 22.09
CA GLY A 184 3.38 -6.12 23.04
C GLY A 184 2.12 -6.87 23.49
N ALA A 185 1.02 -6.79 22.73
CA ALA A 185 -0.21 -7.53 23.00
C ALA A 185 0.04 -9.03 23.27
N ALA A 186 -0.72 -9.58 24.23
CA ALA A 186 -0.71 -11.01 24.52
C ALA A 186 -1.30 -11.81 23.35
N PRO A 187 -0.97 -13.12 23.21
CA PRO A 187 -1.47 -13.97 22.12
C PRO A 187 -2.99 -14.01 21.93
N ASP A 188 -3.75 -13.82 23.00
CA ASP A 188 -5.21 -13.94 22.99
C ASP A 188 -5.92 -12.56 23.10
N GLU A 189 -5.17 -11.44 23.06
CA GLU A 189 -5.76 -10.10 23.14
C GLU A 189 -6.50 -9.77 21.84
N PRO A 190 -7.80 -9.47 21.88
CA PRO A 190 -8.57 -9.20 20.68
C PRO A 190 -8.26 -7.80 20.12
N LEU A 191 -8.12 -7.72 18.80
CA LEU A 191 -7.88 -6.47 18.10
C LEU A 191 -9.08 -5.51 18.29
N PRO A 192 -8.87 -4.28 18.79
CA PRO A 192 -9.92 -3.27 18.85
C PRO A 192 -10.26 -2.74 17.46
N VAL A 193 -11.54 -2.54 17.21
CA VAL A 193 -11.99 -1.86 15.99
C VAL A 193 -11.54 -0.41 16.05
N ALA A 194 -10.68 0.00 15.11
CA ALA A 194 -10.19 1.37 15.01
C ALA A 194 -11.07 2.23 14.10
N LEU A 195 -11.56 1.66 13.00
CA LEU A 195 -12.38 2.37 12.01
C LEU A 195 -13.43 1.43 11.39
N THR A 196 -14.65 1.94 11.24
CA THR A 196 -15.75 1.29 10.50
C THR A 196 -16.19 2.16 9.32
N PRO A 197 -16.87 1.62 8.30
CA PRO A 197 -17.31 2.43 7.17
C PRO A 197 -18.19 3.64 7.59
N PRO A 198 -19.15 3.52 8.53
CA PRO A 198 -19.90 4.68 9.02
C PRO A 198 -19.06 5.79 9.68
N ASP A 199 -17.88 5.47 10.21
CA ASP A 199 -17.00 6.46 10.86
C ASP A 199 -16.32 7.39 9.85
N VAL A 200 -16.25 7.00 8.57
CA VAL A 200 -15.70 7.84 7.50
C VAL A 200 -16.72 8.93 7.15
N ASP A 201 -16.41 10.16 7.54
CA ASP A 201 -17.22 11.34 7.28
C ASP A 201 -16.88 11.97 5.90
N GLU A 202 -17.51 13.10 5.56
CA GLU A 202 -17.31 13.80 4.30
C GLU A 202 -15.87 14.31 4.17
N LEU A 203 -15.25 13.99 3.04
CA LEU A 203 -13.85 14.28 2.76
C LEU A 203 -13.71 15.52 1.89
N ASN A 204 -12.54 16.15 1.93
CA ASN A 204 -12.23 17.23 1.01
C ASN A 204 -12.26 16.73 -0.45
N PRO A 205 -12.87 17.47 -1.39
CA PRO A 205 -12.70 17.20 -2.81
C PRO A 205 -11.22 17.17 -3.20
N GLY A 206 -10.72 16.02 -3.66
CA GLY A 206 -9.31 15.81 -4.00
C GLY A 206 -8.48 15.10 -2.92
N THR A 207 -9.10 14.59 -1.85
CA THR A 207 -8.43 13.75 -0.86
C THR A 207 -7.91 12.45 -1.50
N ILE A 208 -6.65 12.13 -1.22
CA ILE A 208 -6.02 10.84 -1.56
C ILE A 208 -5.91 10.00 -0.30
N CYS A 209 -6.44 8.78 -0.31
CA CYS A 209 -6.29 7.83 0.79
C CYS A 209 -5.27 6.76 0.41
N VAL A 210 -4.33 6.44 1.31
CA VAL A 210 -3.35 5.37 1.13
C VAL A 210 -3.36 4.49 2.38
N THR A 211 -3.55 3.18 2.19
CA THR A 211 -3.56 2.22 3.29
C THR A 211 -2.66 1.03 3.04
N GLU A 212 -2.12 0.49 4.12
CA GLU A 212 -1.35 -0.75 4.15
C GLU A 212 -2.15 -1.95 4.68
N ALA A 213 -3.43 -1.75 5.04
CA ALA A 213 -4.27 -2.81 5.60
C ALA A 213 -4.42 -4.00 4.62
N CYS A 214 -4.35 -5.23 5.13
CA CYS A 214 -4.70 -6.41 4.35
C CYS A 214 -6.12 -6.25 3.78
N TYR A 215 -6.30 -6.57 2.50
CA TYR A 215 -7.59 -6.47 1.81
C TYR A 215 -8.18 -5.04 1.82
N GLY A 216 -7.38 -4.01 2.11
CA GLY A 216 -7.85 -2.61 2.15
C GLY A 216 -8.47 -2.11 0.85
N ALA A 217 -8.17 -2.74 -0.28
CA ALA A 217 -8.74 -2.49 -1.61
C ALA A 217 -9.53 -3.71 -2.18
N GLU A 218 -10.00 -4.62 -1.32
CA GLU A 218 -10.91 -5.68 -1.73
C GLU A 218 -12.30 -5.10 -2.04
N ILE A 219 -12.61 -4.93 -3.33
CA ILE A 219 -13.87 -4.32 -3.80
C ILE A 219 -14.83 -5.29 -4.49
N MET A 220 -14.39 -6.50 -4.82
CA MET A 220 -15.20 -7.44 -5.60
C MET A 220 -16.39 -7.95 -4.79
N GLY A 221 -17.59 -7.75 -5.32
CA GLY A 221 -18.83 -8.15 -4.64
C GLY A 221 -19.10 -7.39 -3.34
N ARG A 222 -18.42 -6.25 -3.14
CA ARG A 222 -18.57 -5.39 -1.97
C ARG A 222 -19.34 -4.11 -2.33
N SER A 223 -19.65 -3.32 -1.31
CA SER A 223 -20.34 -2.03 -1.37
C SER A 223 -19.65 -1.01 -0.46
N PRO A 224 -19.98 0.29 -0.55
CA PRO A 224 -19.51 1.28 0.42
C PRO A 224 -19.89 0.97 1.89
N GLY A 225 -20.91 0.14 2.12
CA GLY A 225 -21.31 -0.28 3.47
C GLY A 225 -20.38 -1.32 4.11
N ASP A 226 -19.58 -2.03 3.32
CA ASP A 226 -18.76 -3.15 3.81
C ASP A 226 -17.35 -3.25 3.22
N ALA A 227 -16.93 -2.28 2.39
CA ALA A 227 -15.57 -2.11 1.93
C ALA A 227 -15.08 -0.68 2.16
N MET A 228 -14.01 -0.56 2.94
CA MET A 228 -13.44 0.74 3.32
C MET A 228 -12.98 1.56 2.09
N ALA A 229 -12.35 0.93 1.10
CA ALA A 229 -12.00 1.59 -0.16
C ALA A 229 -13.19 2.27 -0.86
N LEU A 230 -14.29 1.54 -1.02
CA LEU A 230 -15.51 2.07 -1.66
C LEU A 230 -16.14 3.15 -0.81
N ARG A 231 -16.09 3.03 0.53
CA ARG A 231 -16.56 4.06 1.44
C ARG A 231 -15.76 5.36 1.34
N PHE A 232 -14.43 5.30 1.34
CA PHE A 232 -13.59 6.48 1.16
C PHE A 232 -13.87 7.19 -0.17
N LEU A 233 -14.01 6.41 -1.24
CA LEU A 233 -14.38 6.93 -2.55
C LEU A 233 -15.78 7.56 -2.51
N GLU A 234 -16.79 6.90 -1.93
CA GLU A 234 -18.15 7.43 -1.77
C GLU A 234 -18.13 8.79 -1.03
N ARG A 235 -17.35 8.90 0.05
CA ARG A 235 -17.28 10.09 0.91
C ARG A 235 -16.44 11.25 0.39
N GLY A 236 -15.89 11.16 -0.82
CA GLY A 236 -15.25 12.30 -1.50
C GLY A 236 -13.78 12.11 -1.83
N SER A 237 -13.18 10.97 -1.46
CA SER A 237 -11.82 10.67 -1.88
C SER A 237 -11.77 10.57 -3.40
N LEU A 238 -10.82 11.28 -3.99
CA LEU A 238 -10.61 11.29 -5.43
C LEU A 238 -9.79 10.07 -5.88
N ALA A 239 -8.92 9.57 -5.00
CA ALA A 239 -8.10 8.39 -5.25
C ALA A 239 -7.81 7.61 -3.96
N PHE A 240 -7.78 6.28 -4.09
CA PHE A 240 -7.51 5.34 -3.01
C PHE A 240 -6.46 4.32 -3.43
N VAL A 241 -5.40 4.17 -2.64
CA VAL A 241 -4.38 3.13 -2.82
C VAL A 241 -4.45 2.14 -1.67
N GLY A 242 -4.53 0.85 -1.99
CA GLY A 242 -4.54 -0.22 -0.99
C GLY A 242 -4.32 -1.60 -1.59
N CYS A 243 -4.24 -2.61 -0.73
CA CYS A 243 -3.95 -3.99 -1.10
C CYS A 243 -5.23 -4.81 -1.35
N THR A 244 -5.25 -5.63 -2.39
CA THR A 244 -6.35 -6.58 -2.68
C THR A 244 -6.22 -7.93 -1.96
N ALA A 245 -5.12 -8.13 -1.22
CA ALA A 245 -4.72 -9.38 -0.59
C ALA A 245 -4.07 -9.14 0.79
N THR A 246 -3.44 -10.17 1.37
CA THR A 246 -2.59 -10.01 2.56
C THR A 246 -1.41 -9.06 2.24
N ALA A 247 -1.35 -7.92 2.92
CA ALA A 247 -0.23 -6.99 2.88
C ALA A 247 0.77 -7.32 3.99
N TYR A 248 2.07 -7.23 3.69
CA TYR A 248 3.13 -7.41 4.68
C TYR A 248 3.93 -6.13 4.83
N GLY A 249 4.26 -5.79 6.08
CA GLY A 249 5.16 -4.68 6.38
C GLY A 249 6.07 -4.99 7.56
N ALA A 250 7.03 -4.12 7.84
CA ALA A 250 7.99 -4.30 8.91
C ALA A 250 7.38 -4.02 10.29
N ILE A 251 7.98 -4.62 11.33
CA ILE A 251 7.64 -4.32 12.73
C ILE A 251 8.49 -3.17 13.28
N ARG A 252 9.71 -3.04 12.72
CA ARG A 252 10.80 -2.16 13.15
C ARG A 252 11.59 -1.79 11.92
N LEU A 253 12.40 -0.74 11.98
CA LEU A 253 13.31 -0.42 10.89
C LEU A 253 14.37 -1.53 10.70
N PRO A 254 14.85 -1.76 9.45
CA PRO A 254 14.46 -1.06 8.22
C PRO A 254 13.08 -1.48 7.68
N LEU A 255 12.46 -0.59 6.90
CA LEU A 255 11.17 -0.84 6.24
C LEU A 255 11.25 -2.03 5.25
N GLY A 256 10.10 -2.65 4.98
CA GLY A 256 10.00 -3.75 4.00
C GLY A 256 8.57 -3.95 3.51
N GLY A 257 8.41 -4.54 2.32
CA GLY A 257 7.08 -4.82 1.76
C GLY A 257 6.26 -3.55 1.50
N ALA A 258 5.02 -3.52 2.00
CA ALA A 258 4.08 -2.40 1.85
C ALA A 258 4.67 -1.07 2.33
N ASP A 259 5.43 -1.09 3.44
CA ASP A 259 6.05 0.09 4.03
C ASP A 259 6.93 0.85 3.02
N ILE A 260 7.75 0.12 2.26
CA ILE A 260 8.63 0.69 1.23
C ILE A 260 7.80 1.31 0.12
N LEU A 261 6.78 0.58 -0.36
CA LEU A 261 5.94 1.06 -1.46
C LEU A 261 5.24 2.36 -1.07
N VAL A 262 4.63 2.41 0.12
CA VAL A 262 3.91 3.60 0.60
C VAL A 262 4.84 4.77 0.88
N GLN A 263 6.00 4.53 1.51
CA GLN A 263 7.01 5.58 1.70
C GLN A 263 7.40 6.23 0.36
N GLN A 264 7.66 5.40 -0.66
CA GLN A 264 8.04 5.91 -1.98
C GLN A 264 6.89 6.63 -2.69
N ILE A 265 5.64 6.20 -2.51
CA ILE A 265 4.46 6.95 -2.99
C ILE A 265 4.46 8.35 -2.37
N PHE A 266 4.62 8.46 -1.06
CA PHE A 266 4.64 9.76 -0.36
C PHE A 266 5.80 10.64 -0.79
N GLN A 267 7.01 10.08 -0.93
CA GLN A 267 8.15 10.81 -1.48
C GLN A 267 7.88 11.34 -2.89
N ASN A 268 7.25 10.55 -3.75
CA ASN A 268 6.93 10.95 -5.12
C ASN A 268 5.79 11.97 -5.20
N LEU A 269 4.75 11.84 -4.36
CA LEU A 269 3.72 12.87 -4.20
C LEU A 269 4.35 14.18 -3.72
N ARG A 270 5.22 14.12 -2.70
CA ARG A 270 5.96 15.29 -2.21
C ARG A 270 6.86 15.87 -3.29
N ARG A 271 7.37 15.08 -4.23
CA ARG A 271 8.10 15.56 -5.44
C ARG A 271 7.19 16.24 -6.47
N GLY A 272 5.87 16.19 -6.31
CA GLY A 272 4.88 16.84 -7.16
C GLY A 272 4.30 15.93 -8.24
N GLN A 273 4.50 14.62 -8.13
CA GLN A 273 3.90 13.66 -9.05
C GLN A 273 2.42 13.44 -8.67
N PRO A 274 1.51 13.29 -9.65
CA PRO A 274 0.15 12.81 -9.36
C PRO A 274 0.18 11.36 -8.86
N ILE A 275 -0.87 10.93 -8.16
CA ILE A 275 -0.90 9.64 -7.44
C ILE A 275 -0.58 8.44 -8.33
N GLY A 276 -1.11 8.39 -9.55
CA GLY A 276 -0.85 7.30 -10.49
C GLY A 276 0.62 7.20 -10.86
N ARG A 277 1.25 8.35 -11.15
CA ARG A 277 2.69 8.39 -11.47
C ARG A 277 3.55 8.13 -10.22
N ALA A 278 3.13 8.62 -9.06
CA ALA A 278 3.81 8.38 -7.80
C ALA A 278 3.88 6.88 -7.47
N MET A 279 2.78 6.15 -7.68
CA MET A 279 2.70 4.71 -7.51
C MET A 279 3.53 3.94 -8.55
N LEU A 280 3.46 4.32 -9.82
CA LEU A 280 4.28 3.73 -10.88
C LEU A 280 5.79 3.84 -10.55
N LEU A 281 6.25 5.04 -10.17
CA LEU A 281 7.64 5.28 -9.79
C LEU A 281 8.03 4.52 -8.51
N ALA A 282 7.11 4.38 -7.56
CA ALA A 282 7.36 3.63 -6.33
C ALA A 282 7.56 2.14 -6.61
N ARG A 283 6.78 1.54 -7.51
CA ARG A 283 6.95 0.14 -7.94
C ARG A 283 8.29 -0.09 -8.63
N ASP A 284 8.64 0.78 -9.58
CA ASP A 284 9.93 0.71 -10.28
C ASP A 284 11.10 0.83 -9.30
N TRP A 285 11.06 1.81 -8.40
CA TRP A 285 12.09 2.00 -7.39
C TRP A 285 12.23 0.79 -6.48
N MET A 286 11.10 0.29 -5.93
CA MET A 286 11.10 -0.89 -5.05
C MET A 286 11.67 -2.11 -5.77
N ALA A 287 11.31 -2.34 -7.03
CA ALA A 287 11.88 -3.45 -7.79
C ALA A 287 13.39 -3.30 -7.98
N ARG A 288 13.87 -2.11 -8.34
CA ARG A 288 15.31 -1.85 -8.57
C ARG A 288 16.12 -1.98 -7.29
N ILE A 289 15.69 -1.37 -6.19
CA ILE A 289 16.46 -1.41 -4.94
C ILE A 289 16.54 -2.83 -4.39
N THR A 290 15.47 -3.62 -4.49
CA THR A 290 15.48 -5.01 -4.05
C THR A 290 16.37 -5.87 -4.96
N LEU A 291 16.35 -5.65 -6.28
CA LEU A 291 17.28 -6.30 -7.21
C LEU A 291 18.74 -5.92 -6.92
N GLU A 292 19.02 -4.67 -6.60
CA GLU A 292 20.37 -4.20 -6.25
C GLU A 292 20.88 -4.84 -4.95
N GLN A 293 20.04 -4.89 -3.91
CA GLN A 293 20.44 -5.35 -2.58
C GLN A 293 20.57 -6.88 -2.46
N GLN A 294 19.67 -7.65 -3.10
CA GLN A 294 19.64 -9.11 -2.94
C GLN A 294 19.61 -9.89 -4.26
N GLY A 295 19.47 -9.22 -5.41
CA GLY A 295 19.55 -9.86 -6.74
C GLY A 295 18.27 -10.51 -7.25
N TYR A 296 17.15 -10.37 -6.53
CA TYR A 296 15.82 -10.91 -6.85
C TYR A 296 14.72 -10.22 -6.03
N LEU A 297 13.47 -10.24 -6.49
CA LEU A 297 12.31 -9.96 -5.63
C LEU A 297 12.03 -11.19 -4.78
N ASP A 298 11.97 -11.04 -3.45
CA ASP A 298 11.46 -12.14 -2.63
C ASP A 298 9.93 -12.29 -2.83
N PRO A 299 9.34 -13.44 -2.49
CA PRO A 299 7.91 -13.65 -2.68
C PRO A 299 6.99 -12.64 -2.00
N ASP A 300 7.39 -12.04 -0.87
CA ASP A 300 6.56 -11.05 -0.20
C ASP A 300 6.67 -9.69 -0.92
N ASP A 301 7.86 -9.30 -1.39
CA ASP A 301 8.06 -8.10 -2.20
C ASP A 301 7.32 -8.19 -3.55
N ALA A 302 7.41 -9.34 -4.22
CA ALA A 302 6.68 -9.60 -5.44
C ALA A 302 5.17 -9.49 -5.22
N LYS A 303 4.66 -10.07 -4.12
CA LYS A 303 3.25 -9.94 -3.75
C LYS A 303 2.85 -8.48 -3.53
N THR A 304 3.64 -7.70 -2.82
CA THR A 304 3.35 -6.26 -2.59
C THR A 304 3.20 -5.51 -3.92
N LEU A 305 4.12 -5.70 -4.86
CA LEU A 305 4.09 -5.02 -6.17
C LEU A 305 2.85 -5.37 -7.00
N LEU A 306 2.36 -6.61 -6.90
CA LEU A 306 1.19 -7.10 -7.63
C LEU A 306 -0.15 -6.71 -6.98
N SER A 307 -0.21 -6.71 -5.65
CA SER A 307 -1.48 -6.67 -4.90
C SER A 307 -1.97 -5.28 -4.53
N PHE A 308 -1.09 -4.27 -4.52
CA PHE A 308 -1.52 -2.90 -4.35
C PHE A 308 -2.12 -2.37 -5.65
N VAL A 309 -3.30 -1.73 -5.57
CA VAL A 309 -4.00 -1.14 -6.71
C VAL A 309 -4.33 0.33 -6.45
N LEU A 310 -4.61 1.07 -7.53
CA LEU A 310 -5.08 2.45 -7.47
C LEU A 310 -6.53 2.51 -7.95
N LEU A 311 -7.41 2.92 -7.06
CA LEU A 311 -8.82 3.16 -7.33
C LEU A 311 -9.08 4.67 -7.41
N GLY A 312 -9.91 5.13 -8.34
CA GLY A 312 -10.21 6.54 -8.58
C GLY A 312 -9.30 7.20 -9.63
N ASP A 313 -9.11 8.51 -9.51
CA ASP A 313 -8.45 9.36 -10.50
C ASP A 313 -6.91 9.28 -10.39
N PRO A 314 -6.19 8.81 -11.42
CA PRO A 314 -4.73 8.71 -11.39
C PRO A 314 -4.02 10.07 -11.38
N TRP A 315 -4.71 11.15 -11.73
CA TRP A 315 -4.17 12.51 -11.77
C TRP A 315 -4.43 13.31 -10.49
N ALA A 316 -5.01 12.69 -9.45
CA ALA A 316 -5.13 13.34 -8.15
C ALA A 316 -3.75 13.78 -7.60
N SER A 317 -3.66 15.00 -7.07
CA SER A 317 -2.42 15.60 -6.56
C SER A 317 -2.72 16.55 -5.40
N PRO A 318 -2.00 16.46 -4.27
CA PRO A 318 -2.27 17.29 -3.10
C PRO A 318 -1.42 18.59 -3.06
N TYR A 319 -0.36 18.70 -3.87
CA TYR A 319 0.63 19.80 -3.75
C TYR A 319 0.61 20.81 -4.89
N VAL A 320 0.29 20.36 -6.10
CA VAL A 320 0.44 21.16 -7.32
C VAL A 320 -0.63 20.77 -8.33
N LYS A 321 -0.88 21.67 -9.29
CA LYS A 321 -1.66 21.32 -10.48
C LYS A 321 -1.05 20.05 -11.10
N PRO A 322 -1.82 18.97 -11.27
CA PRO A 322 -1.27 17.71 -11.74
C PRO A 322 -0.69 17.88 -13.14
N ALA A 323 0.55 17.46 -13.32
CA ALA A 323 1.12 17.31 -14.65
C ALA A 323 0.49 16.08 -15.30
N THR A 324 -0.30 16.29 -16.35
CA THR A 324 -0.99 15.21 -17.06
C THR A 324 -0.08 14.48 -18.05
N GLU A 325 1.04 15.09 -18.44
CA GLU A 325 2.04 14.52 -19.35
C GLU A 325 3.34 14.17 -18.62
N SER A 326 3.90 12.99 -18.89
CA SER A 326 5.22 12.60 -18.39
C SER A 326 6.27 12.57 -19.49
N LYS A 327 7.34 13.35 -19.32
CA LYS A 327 8.49 13.33 -20.24
C LYS A 327 9.56 12.29 -19.87
N ILE A 328 9.37 11.56 -18.77
CA ILE A 328 10.36 10.60 -18.27
C ILE A 328 9.88 9.18 -18.62
N GLU A 329 10.69 8.49 -19.41
CA GLU A 329 10.55 7.06 -19.63
C GLU A 329 11.31 6.30 -18.54
N LEU A 330 10.66 5.31 -17.94
CA LEU A 330 11.33 4.36 -17.07
C LEU A 330 11.82 3.23 -17.98
N PRO A 331 13.12 2.90 -17.99
CA PRO A 331 13.60 1.75 -18.72
C PRO A 331 12.90 0.49 -18.21
N ALA A 332 12.32 -0.30 -19.09
CA ALA A 332 11.64 -1.53 -18.71
C ALA A 332 12.55 -2.44 -17.87
N ILE A 333 11.97 -3.04 -16.83
CA ILE A 333 12.65 -4.03 -15.99
C ILE A 333 11.81 -5.28 -15.84
N THR A 334 12.48 -6.43 -15.92
CA THR A 334 11.87 -7.73 -15.67
C THR A 334 12.52 -8.33 -14.43
N PRO A 335 11.99 -8.04 -13.23
CA PRO A 335 12.55 -8.59 -12.01
C PRO A 335 12.46 -10.11 -11.98
N VAL A 336 13.52 -10.77 -11.52
CA VAL A 336 13.50 -12.19 -11.20
C VAL A 336 12.86 -12.36 -9.83
N VAL A 337 11.80 -13.17 -9.75
CA VAL A 337 11.14 -13.51 -8.48
C VAL A 337 11.78 -14.78 -7.91
N ALA A 338 12.19 -14.74 -6.65
CA ALA A 338 12.69 -15.92 -5.95
C ALA A 338 11.57 -16.91 -5.66
N THR A 339 11.94 -18.18 -5.54
CA THR A 339 11.03 -19.25 -5.17
C THR A 339 11.29 -19.68 -3.74
N ARG A 340 10.21 -19.97 -3.01
CA ARG A 340 10.27 -20.68 -1.74
C ARG A 340 10.21 -22.17 -2.00
N MET A 341 11.17 -22.91 -1.46
CA MET A 341 11.30 -24.35 -1.65
C MET A 341 11.28 -25.07 -0.30
N PRO A 342 10.73 -26.30 -0.23
CA PRO A 342 10.88 -27.14 0.95
C PRO A 342 12.35 -27.32 1.32
N VAL A 343 12.66 -27.25 2.60
CA VAL A 343 14.01 -27.53 3.12
C VAL A 343 14.00 -28.81 3.93
N GLY A 344 15.03 -29.64 3.74
CA GLY A 344 15.25 -30.82 4.56
C GLY A 344 15.51 -30.43 6.03
N ALA A 345 15.14 -31.30 6.96
CA ALA A 345 15.28 -31.04 8.40
C ALA A 345 16.71 -30.67 8.83
N THR A 346 17.73 -31.17 8.13
CA THR A 346 19.15 -30.88 8.41
C THR A 346 19.59 -29.47 8.00
N ALA A 347 18.85 -28.79 7.13
CA ALA A 347 19.14 -27.41 6.74
C ALA A 347 18.69 -26.39 7.81
N VAL A 348 17.72 -26.76 8.65
CA VAL A 348 17.21 -25.92 9.74
C VAL A 348 17.98 -26.24 11.02
N THR A 349 19.07 -25.53 11.27
CA THR A 349 19.85 -25.74 12.50
C THR A 349 19.08 -25.26 13.74
N PRO A 350 19.30 -25.88 14.92
CA PRO A 350 18.73 -25.38 16.18
C PRO A 350 19.05 -23.91 16.46
N ALA A 351 20.27 -23.46 16.11
CA ALA A 351 20.69 -22.07 16.27
C ALA A 351 19.87 -21.11 15.39
N THR A 352 19.62 -21.45 14.13
CA THR A 352 18.83 -20.59 13.23
C THR A 352 17.36 -20.52 13.65
N LEU A 353 16.79 -21.64 14.09
CA LEU A 353 15.43 -21.66 14.64
C LEU A 353 15.32 -20.85 15.94
N ASP A 354 16.32 -20.92 16.81
CA ASP A 354 16.39 -20.13 18.05
C ASP A 354 16.44 -18.62 17.77
N ILE A 355 17.20 -18.18 16.76
CA ILE A 355 17.20 -16.78 16.29
C ILE A 355 15.79 -16.36 15.89
N ALA A 356 15.10 -17.15 15.05
CA ALA A 356 13.75 -16.84 14.59
C ALA A 356 12.76 -16.73 15.77
N ARG A 357 12.81 -17.70 16.71
CA ARG A 357 11.95 -17.70 17.90
C ARG A 357 12.21 -16.49 18.80
N LYS A 358 13.47 -16.15 19.06
CA LYS A 358 13.84 -15.00 19.90
C LYS A 358 13.42 -13.67 19.28
N LEU A 359 13.57 -13.53 17.97
CA LEU A 359 13.13 -12.32 17.26
C LEU A 359 11.61 -12.15 17.32
N VAL A 360 10.85 -13.21 17.03
CA VAL A 360 9.39 -13.16 17.11
C VAL A 360 8.93 -12.94 18.55
N ALA A 361 9.48 -13.64 19.54
CA ALA A 361 9.12 -13.43 20.94
C ALA A 361 9.39 -11.99 21.41
N LYS A 362 10.42 -11.34 20.87
CA LYS A 362 10.77 -9.96 21.19
C LYS A 362 9.89 -8.94 20.47
N LEU A 363 9.59 -9.17 19.20
CA LEU A 363 8.97 -8.16 18.32
C LEU A 363 7.46 -8.36 18.15
N ALA A 364 6.99 -9.58 18.30
CA ALA A 364 5.59 -9.95 18.15
C ALA A 364 5.21 -11.05 19.17
N PRO A 365 5.13 -10.71 20.48
CA PRO A 365 4.84 -11.66 21.56
C PRO A 365 3.56 -12.47 21.36
N GLN A 366 2.59 -11.93 20.60
CA GLN A 366 1.35 -12.62 20.26
C GLN A 366 1.55 -13.95 19.51
N PHE A 367 2.72 -14.15 18.90
CA PHE A 367 3.10 -15.41 18.25
C PHE A 367 3.76 -16.42 19.21
N GLY A 368 3.79 -16.17 20.53
CA GLY A 368 4.51 -17.00 21.49
C GLY A 368 4.11 -18.49 21.50
N ARG A 369 2.91 -18.83 21.00
CA ARG A 369 2.41 -20.21 20.85
C ARG A 369 2.45 -20.74 19.41
N ALA A 370 2.89 -19.93 18.45
CA ALA A 370 2.85 -20.28 17.04
C ALA A 370 3.89 -21.35 16.69
N THR A 371 3.49 -22.25 15.79
CA THR A 371 4.43 -23.20 15.18
C THR A 371 5.16 -22.52 14.03
N PHE A 372 6.47 -22.77 13.94
CA PHE A 372 7.31 -22.24 12.89
C PHE A 372 7.50 -23.27 11.79
N VAL A 373 7.31 -22.85 10.55
CA VAL A 373 7.64 -23.60 9.34
C VAL A 373 8.77 -22.88 8.63
N ALA A 374 9.78 -23.62 8.19
CA ALA A 374 10.91 -23.07 7.44
C ALA A 374 10.83 -23.46 5.96
N ALA A 375 11.18 -22.51 5.10
CA ALA A 375 11.39 -22.74 3.68
C ALA A 375 12.75 -22.15 3.27
N GLY A 376 13.36 -22.73 2.25
CA GLY A 376 14.52 -22.13 1.59
C GLY A 376 14.04 -21.09 0.59
N GLN A 377 14.82 -20.03 0.40
CA GLN A 377 14.53 -18.99 -0.57
C GLN A 377 15.72 -18.78 -1.50
N GLY A 378 15.45 -18.75 -2.80
CA GLY A 378 16.49 -18.53 -3.80
C GLY A 378 15.95 -18.24 -5.18
N ARG A 379 16.84 -17.75 -6.02
CA ARG A 379 16.59 -17.52 -7.45
C ARG A 379 16.29 -18.85 -8.16
N PRO A 380 15.24 -18.92 -9.00
CA PRO A 380 14.91 -20.15 -9.74
C PRO A 380 16.00 -20.51 -10.77
N ASP A 381 16.72 -19.52 -11.30
CA ASP A 381 17.76 -19.69 -12.31
C ASP A 381 19.15 -20.01 -11.72
N ARG A 382 19.29 -20.09 -10.40
CA ARG A 382 20.53 -20.48 -9.72
C ARG A 382 20.28 -21.66 -8.78
N ALA A 383 20.86 -22.82 -9.10
CA ALA A 383 20.79 -23.98 -8.23
C ALA A 383 21.29 -23.64 -6.80
N PRO A 384 20.57 -24.02 -5.73
CA PRO A 384 21.01 -23.75 -4.37
C PRO A 384 22.31 -24.53 -4.11
N LYS A 385 23.43 -23.80 -3.96
CA LYS A 385 24.70 -24.38 -3.53
C LYS A 385 24.63 -24.73 -2.04
N GLY A 386 24.15 -25.93 -1.71
CA GLY A 386 24.31 -26.56 -0.40
C GLY A 386 23.84 -25.75 0.82
N ALA A 387 24.17 -26.25 2.02
CA ALA A 387 23.81 -25.66 3.30
C ALA A 387 24.48 -24.27 3.48
N GLY A 388 23.79 -23.24 3.00
CA GLY A 388 24.22 -21.84 3.08
C GLY A 388 23.23 -20.83 2.48
N GLY A 389 22.04 -21.28 2.09
CA GLY A 389 21.00 -20.44 1.48
C GLY A 389 20.18 -19.62 2.48
N THR A 390 19.42 -18.66 1.96
CA THR A 390 18.45 -17.88 2.75
C THR A 390 17.34 -18.80 3.23
N LEU A 391 17.06 -18.78 4.53
CA LEU A 391 15.91 -19.46 5.14
C LEU A 391 14.84 -18.42 5.49
N VAL A 392 13.58 -18.75 5.22
CA VAL A 392 12.42 -17.96 5.62
C VAL A 392 11.62 -18.78 6.61
N PHE A 393 11.54 -18.31 7.83
CA PHE A 393 10.67 -18.86 8.85
C PHE A 393 9.33 -18.17 8.81
N SER A 394 8.28 -18.96 8.92
CA SER A 394 6.90 -18.51 8.88
C SER A 394 6.18 -19.00 10.12
N ALA A 395 5.51 -18.11 10.81
CA ALA A 395 4.64 -18.43 11.94
C ALA A 395 3.28 -17.80 11.71
N ALA A 396 2.22 -18.49 12.08
CA ALA A 396 0.86 -17.97 12.00
C ALA A 396 0.19 -18.06 13.36
N THR A 397 -0.58 -17.04 13.69
CA THR A 397 -1.52 -17.02 14.81
C THR A 397 -2.88 -16.58 14.32
N ASP A 398 -3.94 -16.87 15.05
CA ASP A 398 -5.30 -16.45 14.71
C ASP A 398 -5.72 -15.34 15.66
N LEU A 399 -5.95 -14.14 15.11
CA LEU A 399 -6.32 -12.97 15.87
C LEU A 399 -7.84 -12.87 15.96
N ALA A 400 -8.35 -12.81 17.19
CA ALA A 400 -9.73 -12.42 17.43
C ALA A 400 -9.85 -10.89 17.34
N THR A 401 -11.03 -10.40 16.96
CA THR A 401 -11.36 -8.97 17.01
C THR A 401 -12.46 -8.74 18.04
N ARG A 402 -12.55 -7.51 18.57
CA ARG A 402 -13.56 -7.15 19.57
C ARG A 402 -14.99 -7.19 19.05
N ASP A 403 -15.20 -7.15 17.74
CA ASP A 403 -16.49 -7.34 17.08
C ASP A 403 -16.77 -8.81 16.68
N GLY A 404 -15.98 -9.76 17.19
CA GLY A 404 -16.27 -11.20 17.09
C GLY A 404 -15.81 -11.88 15.80
N ARG A 405 -14.99 -11.23 14.99
CA ARG A 405 -14.34 -11.81 13.81
C ARG A 405 -13.01 -12.45 14.19
N ARG A 406 -12.48 -13.27 13.26
CA ARG A 406 -11.18 -13.92 13.40
C ARG A 406 -10.46 -13.92 12.06
N GLY A 407 -9.13 -13.85 12.09
CA GLY A 407 -8.31 -13.95 10.90
C GLY A 407 -6.84 -14.22 11.22
N PRO A 408 -6.11 -14.82 10.27
CA PRO A 408 -4.71 -15.15 10.49
C PRO A 408 -3.83 -13.90 10.49
N GLN A 409 -2.91 -13.81 11.45
CA GLN A 409 -1.73 -12.96 11.34
C GLN A 409 -0.51 -13.83 11.08
N ILE A 410 0.33 -13.42 10.14
CA ILE A 410 1.50 -14.18 9.68
C ILE A 410 2.76 -13.36 9.94
N ALA A 411 3.76 -13.99 10.55
CA ALA A 411 5.11 -13.46 10.68
C ALA A 411 6.05 -14.15 9.68
N ARG A 412 6.89 -13.36 8.99
CA ARG A 412 7.97 -13.83 8.10
C ARG A 412 9.31 -13.36 8.62
N ILE A 413 10.24 -14.29 8.81
CA ILE A 413 11.58 -14.01 9.32
C ILE A 413 12.59 -14.58 8.32
N THR A 414 13.24 -13.69 7.59
CA THR A 414 14.26 -14.06 6.60
C THR A 414 15.62 -14.03 7.26
N ILE A 415 16.31 -15.17 7.29
CA ILE A 415 17.66 -15.33 7.84
C ILE A 415 18.59 -15.77 6.71
N ALA A 416 19.66 -14.99 6.49
CA ALA A 416 20.70 -15.32 5.52
C ALA A 416 22.05 -15.31 6.23
N HIS A 417 22.85 -16.37 6.04
CA HIS A 417 24.17 -16.53 6.67
C HIS A 417 24.14 -16.37 8.21
N GLY A 418 23.08 -16.88 8.86
CA GLY A 418 22.91 -16.79 10.31
C GLY A 418 22.49 -15.41 10.84
N ILE A 419 22.20 -14.45 9.97
CA ILE A 419 21.79 -13.09 10.35
C ILE A 419 20.37 -12.82 9.84
N ALA A 420 19.51 -12.29 10.71
CA ALA A 420 18.18 -11.84 10.30
C ALA A 420 18.30 -10.64 9.37
N LYS A 421 17.66 -10.74 8.21
CA LYS A 421 17.66 -9.72 7.15
C LYS A 421 16.35 -8.97 7.08
N LYS A 422 15.23 -9.65 7.35
CA LYS A 422 13.88 -9.11 7.21
C LYS A 422 12.96 -9.74 8.24
N VAL A 423 12.13 -8.93 8.90
CA VAL A 423 11.04 -9.39 9.75
C VAL A 423 9.77 -8.66 9.34
N LEU A 424 8.81 -9.38 8.78
CA LEU A 424 7.53 -8.84 8.34
C LEU A 424 6.37 -9.43 9.13
N LEU A 425 5.33 -8.63 9.34
CA LEU A 425 4.01 -9.07 9.77
C LEU A 425 2.99 -8.77 8.70
N SER A 426 1.98 -9.63 8.57
CA SER A 426 0.77 -9.25 7.85
C SER A 426 0.02 -8.13 8.59
N ARG A 427 -0.56 -7.21 7.82
CA ARG A 427 -1.27 -6.02 8.30
C ARG A 427 -2.71 -6.28 8.64
#